data_AF-A0A6V7I0M6-F1
#
_entry.id   AF-A0A6V7I0M6-F1
#
_cell.length_a   1.000
_cell.length_b   1.000
_cell.length_c   1.000
_cell.angle_alpha   90.00
_cell.angle_beta   90.00
_cell.angle_gamma   90.00
#
_symmetry.space_group_name_H-M   'P 1'
#
loop_
_entity.id
_entity.type
_entity.pdbx_description
1 polymer ?
#
loop_
_entity_poly.entity_id
_entity_poly.type
_entity_poly.pdbx_seq_one_letter_code
_entity_poly.pdbx_strand_id
1 'polypeptide(L)' 'QVKIKNASVLIVGAGGLGCPSALYLAGAGVGHIGIIDYDKVEINNLHRQLLYTTADIGVSKAVAAAHRLR' A
#
# COMPACT_ATOMS: atom_id res chain seq x y z
N GLN A 1 -22.69 -3.12 2.91
CA GLN A 1 -21.30 -2.74 2.56
C GLN A 1 -21.14 -1.32 2.00
N VAL A 2 -22.23 -0.58 1.70
CA VAL A 2 -22.18 0.79 1.12
C VAL A 2 -21.29 1.76 1.93
N LYS A 3 -21.31 1.68 3.27
CA LYS A 3 -20.48 2.54 4.13
C LYS A 3 -18.97 2.39 3.89
N ILE A 4 -18.48 1.15 3.69
CA ILE A 4 -17.05 0.89 3.44
C ILE A 4 -16.66 1.38 2.05
N LYS A 5 -17.50 1.11 1.05
CA LYS A 5 -17.29 1.57 -0.33
C LYS A 5 -17.19 3.09 -0.44
N ASN A 6 -17.93 3.83 0.39
CA ASN A 6 -17.90 5.29 0.42
C ASN A 6 -16.81 5.86 1.36
N ALA A 7 -16.07 5.01 2.08
CA ALA A 7 -15.03 5.45 2.98
C ALA A 7 -13.77 5.87 2.22
N SER A 8 -13.04 6.82 2.80
CA SER A 8 -11.72 7.26 2.35
C SER A 8 -10.73 7.10 3.50
N VAL A 9 -9.57 6.51 3.21
CA VAL A 9 -8.51 6.26 4.20
C VAL A 9 -7.18 6.80 3.68
N LEU A 10 -6.44 7.49 4.53
CA LEU A 10 -5.06 7.89 4.27
C LEU A 10 -4.11 7.01 5.10
N ILE A 11 -3.19 6.33 4.44
CA ILE A 11 -2.16 5.52 5.09
C ILE A 11 -0.85 6.31 5.05
N VAL A 12 -0.31 6.63 6.23
CA VAL A 12 0.98 7.31 6.38
C VAL A 12 2.02 6.25 6.74
N GLY A 13 2.90 5.96 5.79
CA GLY A 13 3.88 4.89 5.79
C GLY A 13 3.32 3.59 5.21
N ALA A 14 3.87 3.14 4.09
CA ALA A 14 3.58 1.89 3.39
C ALA A 14 4.67 0.82 3.68
N GLY A 15 5.27 0.88 4.87
CA GLY A 15 6.23 -0.09 5.38
C GLY A 15 5.57 -1.35 5.97
N GLY A 16 6.18 -1.93 7.00
CA GLY A 16 5.77 -3.22 7.56
C GLY A 16 4.32 -3.30 8.08
N LEU A 17 3.74 -2.19 8.53
CA LEU A 17 2.35 -2.12 9.01
C LEU A 17 1.39 -1.57 7.95
N GLY A 18 1.82 -0.53 7.22
CA GLY A 18 0.99 0.08 6.19
C GLY A 18 0.75 -0.84 5.01
N CYS A 19 1.74 -1.65 4.62
CA CYS A 19 1.61 -2.60 3.53
C CYS A 19 0.45 -3.60 3.74
N PRO A 20 0.38 -4.37 4.85
CA PRO A 20 -0.76 -5.27 5.08
C PRO A 20 -2.05 -4.51 5.35
N SER A 21 -2.00 -3.35 6.00
CA SER A 21 -3.20 -2.52 6.23
C SER A 21 -3.85 -2.08 4.91
N ALA A 22 -3.05 -1.63 3.95
CA ALA A 22 -3.53 -1.22 2.63
C ALA A 22 -4.14 -2.38 1.84
N LEU A 23 -3.51 -3.56 1.88
CA LEU A 23 -4.04 -4.78 1.28
C LEU A 23 -5.41 -5.14 1.85
N TYR A 24 -5.56 -5.13 3.18
CA TYR A 24 -6.83 -5.48 3.81
C TYR A 24 -7.92 -4.43 3.58
N LEU A 25 -7.60 -3.14 3.61
CA LEU A 25 -8.55 -2.07 3.34
C LEU A 25 -9.04 -2.11 1.88
N ALA A 26 -8.15 -2.35 0.92
CA ALA A 26 -8.51 -2.51 -0.48
C ALA A 26 -9.37 -3.77 -0.67
N GLY A 27 -8.96 -4.91 -0.11
CA GLY A 27 -9.73 -6.16 -0.17
C GLY A 27 -11.10 -6.08 0.53
N ALA A 28 -11.22 -5.27 1.58
CA ALA A 28 -12.51 -4.99 2.23
C ALA A 28 -13.43 -4.08 1.39
N GLY A 29 -12.90 -3.45 0.34
CA GLY A 29 -13.65 -2.62 -0.60
C GLY A 29 -13.74 -1.15 -0.19
N VAL A 30 -12.74 -0.60 0.51
CA VAL A 30 -12.64 0.86 0.74
C VAL A 30 -12.51 1.57 -0.61
N GLY A 31 -13.36 2.57 -0.86
CA GLY A 31 -13.43 3.21 -2.17
C GLY A 31 -12.23 4.07 -2.53
N HIS A 32 -11.63 4.73 -1.53
CA HIS A 32 -10.47 5.59 -1.75
C HIS A 32 -9.40 5.34 -0.69
N ILE A 33 -8.20 4.98 -1.16
CA ILE A 33 -7.02 4.81 -0.30
C ILE A 33 -5.92 5.74 -0.82
N GLY A 34 -5.55 6.72 0.00
CA GLY A 34 -4.36 7.54 -0.19
C GLY A 34 -3.17 6.92 0.53
N ILE A 35 -1.97 7.03 -0.04
CA ILE A 35 -0.73 6.51 0.54
C ILE A 35 0.33 7.61 0.52
N ILE A 36 0.96 7.85 1.66
CA ILE A 36 2.12 8.73 1.81
C ILE A 36 3.28 7.88 2.32
N ASP A 37 4.38 7.83 1.59
CA ASP A 37 5.62 7.21 2.04
C ASP A 37 6.79 7.89 1.32
N TYR A 38 7.83 8.26 2.08
CA TYR A 38 9.02 8.94 1.56
C TYR A 38 10.14 7.98 1.16
N ASP A 39 10.02 6.70 1.54
CA ASP A 39 11.01 5.69 1.21
C ASP A 39 10.85 5.17 -0.22
N LYS A 40 11.92 4.54 -0.68
CA LYS A 40 11.93 3.68 -1.85
C LYS A 40 11.86 2.21 -1.43
N VAL A 41 11.41 1.35 -2.33
CA VAL A 41 11.43 -0.10 -2.11
C VAL A 41 12.88 -0.58 -2.09
N GLU A 42 13.23 -1.31 -1.04
CA GLU A 42 14.52 -1.97 -0.87
C GLU A 42 14.37 -3.49 -0.86
N ILE A 43 15.43 -4.21 -1.21
CA ILE A 43 15.43 -5.69 -1.19
C ILE A 43 15.05 -6.25 0.18
N ASN A 44 15.48 -5.60 1.27
CA ASN A 44 15.16 -6.03 2.63
C ASN A 44 13.67 -5.87 2.96
N ASN A 45 12.87 -5.14 2.16
CA ASN A 45 11.44 -4.97 2.40
C ASN A 45 10.63 -6.19 1.93
N LEU A 46 11.12 -6.89 0.90
CA LEU A 46 10.35 -7.87 0.13
C LEU A 46 9.85 -9.07 0.96
N HIS A 47 10.58 -9.47 2.01
CA HIS A 47 10.16 -10.60 2.85
C HIS A 47 8.96 -10.29 3.76
N ARG A 48 8.61 -9.01 3.98
CA ARG A 48 7.54 -8.60 4.90
C ARG A 48 6.56 -7.58 4.34
N GLN A 49 6.82 -7.01 3.16
CA GLN A 49 5.98 -6.00 2.52
C GLN A 49 5.48 -6.53 1.17
N LEU A 50 4.38 -7.28 1.22
CA LEU A 50 3.79 -8.05 0.11
C LEU A 50 3.31 -7.22 -1.09
N LEU A 51 3.20 -5.90 -0.95
CA LEU A 51 2.85 -5.01 -2.07
C LEU A 51 3.98 -4.86 -3.09
N TYR A 52 5.21 -5.23 -2.72
CA TYR A 52 6.40 -4.98 -3.53
C TYR A 52 7.01 -6.27 -4.08
N THR A 53 7.67 -6.14 -5.22
CA THR A 53 8.44 -7.20 -5.88
C THR A 53 9.85 -6.72 -6.19
N THR A 54 10.69 -7.62 -6.68
CA THR A 54 12.05 -7.29 -7.14
C THR A 54 12.07 -6.25 -8.27
N ALA A 55 11.02 -6.19 -9.08
CA ALA A 55 10.86 -5.19 -10.14
C ALA A 55 10.61 -3.77 -9.60
N ASP A 56 10.17 -3.64 -8.35
CA ASP A 56 9.83 -2.35 -7.74
C ASP A 56 11.02 -1.70 -7.01
N ILE A 57 12.17 -2.38 -6.92
CA ILE A 57 13.34 -1.88 -6.16
C ILE A 57 13.77 -0.49 -6.70
N GLY A 58 13.92 0.48 -5.80
CA GLY A 58 14.27 1.86 -6.13
C GLY A 58 13.09 2.76 -6.51
N VAL A 59 11.89 2.19 -6.72
CA VAL A 59 10.65 2.94 -6.92
C VAL A 59 10.15 3.45 -5.56
N SER A 60 9.50 4.61 -5.53
CA SER A 60 8.81 5.10 -4.33
C SER A 60 7.80 4.07 -3.82
N LYS A 61 7.82 3.78 -2.52
CA LYS A 61 6.87 2.86 -1.89
C LYS A 61 5.43 3.30 -2.11
N ALA A 62 5.15 4.61 -2.01
CA ALA A 62 3.82 5.15 -2.23
C ALA A 62 3.29 4.85 -3.64
N VAL A 63 4.15 5.03 -4.66
CA VAL A 63 3.80 4.77 -6.07
C VAL A 63 3.62 3.28 -6.33
N ALA A 64 4.57 2.45 -5.89
CA ALA A 64 4.50 1.00 -6.08
C ALA A 64 3.28 0.38 -5.37
N ALA A 65 3.00 0.81 -4.13
CA ALA A 65 1.82 0.37 -3.39
C ALA A 65 0.52 0.79 -4.08
N ALA A 66 0.42 2.04 -4.53
CA ALA A 66 -0.76 2.53 -5.24
C ALA A 66 -0.98 1.80 -6.57
N HIS A 67 0.09 1.45 -7.30
CA HIS A 67 -0.01 0.67 -8.53
C HIS A 67 -0.51 -0.75 -8.26
N ARG A 68 -0.06 -1.39 -7.18
CA ARG A 68 -0.45 -2.76 -6.82
C ARG A 68 -1.89 -2.89 -6.34
N LEU A 69 -2.45 -1.83 -5.74
CA LEU A 69 -3.79 -1.85 -5.13
C LEU A 69 -4.92 -1.44 -6.08
N ARG A 70 -4.59 -1.09 -7.33
CA ARG A 70 -5.57 -0.87 -8.41
C ARG A 70 -5.98 -2.19 -9.05
#